data_AF-A0AAJ0GJ44-F1
#
_entry.id   AF-A0AAJ0GJ44-F1
#
_cell.length_a   1.000
_cell.length_b   1.000
_cell.length_c   1.000
_cell.angle_alpha   90.00
_cell.angle_beta   90.00
_cell.angle_gamma   90.00
#
_symmetry.space_group_name_H-M   'P 1'
#
loop_
_entity.id
_entity.type
_entity.pdbx_description
1 polymer ?
#
loop_
_entity_poly.entity_id
_entity_poly.type
_entity_poly.pdbx_seq_one_letter_code
_entity_poly.pdbx_strand_id
1 'polypeptide(L)'
;MLSEPLFGYKVPYQLMTGKKLPGIGTLEQSAALCALMFYHQLVDMLSFLERENITREVQSFVVLRDKVPLWKPLSATGLPNPGWRHLGAVLFWRQLFSMIDPKRVAILAPPGDLAYLTNTTMDNSHEWAFGDMDFHLLEFRNENRDLAGSPQPLPYGNVLDGSLKDIAAYSRTSVLCSRPWTHLALNEGSFLKSYGTYEYFERGAPSVIHDITRLLAHYGSPFPNDSLGPQPCMQASMPFVHSFTYTGIFPFANHANFDKMLPHLEELDCRFAPDPGSGILDDRQRVGRAELQDCWQELFTAYQDICSALETGRGAYPRLKKFICGDSRVTGISDDLEHLFTPLCLPEWAELKPGEFHRLVSPSSPPEPSHRWTDDENE
;
A
#
# COMPACT_ATOMS: atom_id res chain seq x y z
N MET A 1 22.14 -37.34 26.11
CA MET A 1 20.71 -37.11 26.36
C MET A 1 20.42 -35.67 26.02
N LEU A 2 19.96 -35.43 24.79
CA LEU A 2 19.59 -34.10 24.30
C LEU A 2 18.16 -33.83 24.80
N SER A 3 18.00 -32.75 25.54
CA SER A 3 16.71 -32.28 26.07
C SER A 3 15.76 -31.94 24.93
N GLU A 4 14.53 -32.45 24.99
CA GLU A 4 13.45 -32.14 24.07
C GLU A 4 13.15 -30.62 24.04
N PRO A 5 12.77 -30.05 22.88
CA PRO A 5 12.29 -28.68 22.81
C PRO A 5 10.95 -28.55 23.54
N LEU A 6 10.89 -27.59 24.48
CA LEU A 6 9.81 -27.34 25.45
C LEU A 6 8.47 -26.82 24.87
N PHE A 7 8.31 -26.80 23.54
CA PHE A 7 7.01 -26.51 22.91
C PHE A 7 6.75 -27.53 21.81
N GLY A 8 5.86 -28.49 22.10
CA GLY A 8 5.46 -29.55 21.19
C GLY A 8 4.63 -29.02 20.03
N TYR A 9 5.28 -28.45 19.02
CA TYR A 9 4.68 -28.24 17.71
C TYR A 9 5.08 -29.39 16.77
N LYS A 10 4.31 -30.48 16.82
CA LYS A 10 4.33 -31.49 15.74
C LYS A 10 3.52 -30.93 14.57
N VAL A 11 4.16 -30.10 13.74
CA VAL A 11 3.71 -29.99 12.35
C VAL A 11 3.84 -31.40 11.75
N PRO A 12 2.84 -31.92 11.01
CA PRO A 12 2.96 -33.26 10.45
C PRO A 12 4.19 -33.27 9.54
N TYR A 13 5.21 -34.03 9.94
CA TYR A 13 6.41 -34.33 9.17
C TYR A 13 6.08 -34.78 7.73
N GLN A 14 4.83 -35.22 7.50
CA GLN A 14 4.26 -35.57 6.21
C GLN A 14 4.24 -34.42 5.18
N LEU A 15 4.03 -33.16 5.59
CA LEU A 15 3.99 -31.99 4.70
C LEU A 15 5.38 -31.67 4.09
N MET A 16 6.45 -31.75 4.90
CA MET A 16 7.82 -31.50 4.44
C MET A 16 8.39 -32.64 3.57
N THR A 17 7.81 -33.84 3.62
CA THR A 17 8.27 -35.02 2.86
C THR A 17 7.66 -35.16 1.45
N GLY A 18 6.89 -34.17 0.98
CA GLY A 18 6.29 -34.22 -0.36
C GLY A 18 5.18 -35.26 -0.52
N LYS A 19 4.63 -35.79 0.60
CA LYS A 19 3.46 -36.67 0.53
C LYS A 19 2.21 -35.84 0.22
N LYS A 20 1.52 -36.19 -0.87
CA LYS A 20 0.24 -35.57 -1.24
C LYS A 20 -0.74 -35.65 -0.07
N LEU A 21 -1.23 -34.51 0.38
CA LEU A 21 -2.43 -34.43 1.23
C LEU A 21 -3.62 -34.99 0.43
N PRO A 22 -4.34 -35.99 0.95
CA PRO A 22 -5.48 -36.56 0.24
C PRO A 22 -6.57 -35.49 0.05
N GLY A 23 -6.91 -35.21 -1.21
CA GLY A 23 -7.97 -34.25 -1.57
C GLY A 23 -7.53 -32.80 -1.80
N ILE A 24 -6.24 -32.46 -1.61
CA ILE A 24 -5.71 -31.10 -1.82
C ILE A 24 -4.82 -31.10 -3.06
N GLY A 25 -5.05 -30.18 -4.01
CA GLY A 25 -4.27 -30.08 -5.24
C GLY A 25 -2.78 -29.80 -4.96
N THR A 26 -1.88 -30.21 -5.86
CA THR A 26 -0.42 -29.95 -5.74
C THR A 26 -0.09 -28.46 -5.58
N LEU A 27 -0.94 -27.60 -6.13
CA LEU A 27 -0.83 -26.14 -6.06
C LEU A 27 -1.19 -25.57 -4.68
N GLU A 28 -2.23 -26.08 -4.05
CA GLU A 28 -2.67 -25.71 -2.70
C GLU A 28 -1.68 -26.21 -1.64
N GLN A 29 -1.10 -27.40 -1.85
CA GLN A 29 0.01 -27.90 -1.02
C GLN A 29 1.22 -26.98 -1.08
N SER A 30 1.56 -26.46 -2.26
CA SER A 30 2.69 -25.54 -2.43
C SER A 30 2.43 -24.20 -1.73
N ALA A 31 1.21 -23.67 -1.80
CA ALA A 31 0.82 -22.44 -1.09
C ALA A 31 0.86 -22.62 0.44
N ALA A 32 0.36 -23.75 0.95
CA ALA A 32 0.42 -24.08 2.38
C ALA A 32 1.87 -24.25 2.87
N LEU A 33 2.73 -24.91 2.08
CA LEU A 33 4.15 -25.07 2.40
C LEU A 33 4.89 -23.72 2.45
N CYS A 34 4.56 -22.79 1.57
CA CYS A 34 5.16 -21.46 1.60
C CYS A 34 4.72 -20.67 2.83
N ALA A 35 3.42 -20.65 3.13
CA ALA A 35 2.90 -20.05 4.36
C ALA A 35 3.57 -20.62 5.62
N LEU A 36 3.83 -21.94 5.64
CA LEU A 36 4.57 -22.63 6.70
C LEU A 36 6.04 -22.19 6.79
N MET A 37 6.76 -22.06 5.67
CA MET A 37 8.18 -21.68 5.67
C MET A 37 8.41 -20.28 6.25
N PHE A 38 7.59 -19.29 5.88
CA PHE A 38 7.67 -17.95 6.47
C PHE A 38 7.33 -17.96 7.95
N TYR A 39 6.32 -18.74 8.32
CA TYR A 39 5.87 -18.83 9.70
C TYR A 39 6.97 -19.41 10.60
N HIS A 40 7.71 -20.44 10.15
CA HIS A 40 8.82 -21.00 10.93
C HIS A 40 9.93 -20.00 11.22
N GLN A 41 10.40 -19.26 10.20
CA GLN A 41 11.43 -18.23 10.39
C GLN A 41 10.95 -17.12 11.33
N LEU A 42 9.67 -16.72 11.20
CA LEU A 42 9.05 -15.75 12.09
C LEU A 42 9.00 -16.26 13.54
N VAL A 43 8.58 -17.49 13.76
CA VAL A 43 8.49 -18.09 15.11
C VAL A 43 9.85 -18.16 15.76
N ASP A 44 10.88 -18.64 15.05
CA ASP A 44 12.24 -18.73 15.60
C ASP A 44 12.77 -17.35 16.03
N MET A 45 12.56 -16.33 15.18
CA MET A 45 12.92 -14.95 15.50
C MET A 45 12.14 -14.43 16.71
N LEU A 46 10.83 -14.63 16.76
CA LEU A 46 10.01 -14.15 17.87
C LEU A 46 10.35 -14.86 19.19
N SER A 47 10.61 -16.17 19.17
CA SER A 47 11.09 -16.93 20.32
C SER A 47 12.45 -16.43 20.81
N PHE A 48 13.34 -16.02 19.90
CA PHE A 48 14.58 -15.35 20.27
C PHE A 48 14.29 -14.00 20.97
N LEU A 49 13.45 -13.14 20.40
CA LEU A 49 13.12 -11.84 21.00
C LEU A 49 12.49 -11.97 22.39
N GLU A 50 11.62 -12.98 22.58
CA GLU A 50 11.00 -13.29 23.87
C GLU A 50 12.04 -13.79 24.87
N ARG A 51 12.91 -14.73 24.48
CA ARG A 51 13.95 -15.29 25.35
C ARG A 51 14.93 -14.22 25.83
N GLU A 52 15.31 -13.30 24.95
CA GLU A 52 16.22 -12.20 25.28
C GLU A 52 15.49 -10.99 25.91
N ASN A 53 14.16 -11.05 26.09
CA ASN A 53 13.32 -9.99 26.66
C ASN A 53 13.46 -8.62 25.96
N ILE A 54 13.58 -8.63 24.63
CA ILE A 54 13.77 -7.43 23.79
C ILE A 54 12.57 -7.12 22.90
N THR A 55 11.44 -7.82 23.06
CA THR A 55 10.22 -7.62 22.27
C THR A 55 9.72 -6.16 22.29
N ARG A 56 9.85 -5.47 23.43
CA ARG A 56 9.43 -4.07 23.60
C ARG A 56 10.37 -3.05 22.97
N GLU A 57 11.62 -3.44 22.75
CA GLU A 57 12.67 -2.60 22.16
C GLU A 57 12.60 -2.58 20.63
N VAL A 58 11.83 -3.48 20.01
CA VAL A 58 11.66 -3.51 18.55
C VAL A 58 10.86 -2.29 18.09
N GLN A 59 11.55 -1.32 17.51
CA GLN A 59 10.93 -0.10 16.97
C GLN A 59 10.53 -0.22 15.50
N SER A 60 11.29 -1.01 14.72
CA SER A 60 11.01 -1.23 13.31
C SER A 60 11.16 -2.69 12.93
N PHE A 61 10.32 -3.14 12.00
CA PHE A 61 10.36 -4.48 11.43
C PHE A 61 10.36 -4.39 9.90
N VAL A 62 11.22 -5.17 9.25
CA VAL A 62 11.36 -5.16 7.79
C VAL A 62 11.19 -6.58 7.25
N VAL A 63 10.27 -6.74 6.30
CA VAL A 63 10.08 -7.98 5.54
C VAL A 63 10.77 -7.81 4.19
N LEU A 64 11.72 -8.69 3.91
CA LEU A 64 12.42 -8.76 2.64
C LEU A 64 12.03 -10.04 1.92
N ARG A 65 11.55 -9.90 0.69
CA ARG A 65 11.22 -11.01 -0.19
C ARG A 65 12.07 -10.93 -1.43
N ASP A 66 12.91 -11.94 -1.64
CA ASP A 66 13.70 -12.05 -2.86
C ASP A 66 12.84 -12.55 -4.03
N LYS A 67 13.28 -12.29 -5.25
CA LYS A 67 12.69 -12.84 -6.47
C LYS A 67 12.87 -14.35 -6.49
N VAL A 68 11.86 -15.09 -6.06
CA VAL A 68 11.90 -16.55 -6.12
C VAL A 68 11.53 -17.02 -7.53
N PRO A 69 12.42 -17.69 -8.30
CA PRO A 69 12.14 -18.12 -9.68
C PRO A 69 11.02 -19.16 -9.79
N LEU A 70 10.63 -19.77 -8.67
CA LEU A 70 9.66 -20.87 -8.60
C LEU A 70 8.20 -20.43 -8.76
N TRP A 71 7.95 -19.13 -8.84
CA TRP A 71 6.62 -18.56 -8.86
C TRP A 71 6.45 -17.89 -10.22
N LYS A 72 6.06 -18.66 -11.23
CA LYS A 72 5.21 -18.03 -12.25
C LYS A 72 4.06 -17.40 -11.46
N PRO A 73 3.75 -16.09 -11.65
CA PRO A 73 2.53 -15.54 -11.10
C PRO A 73 1.44 -16.48 -11.56
N LEU A 74 0.93 -17.27 -10.63
CA LEU A 74 -0.20 -18.14 -10.87
C LEU A 74 -1.30 -17.14 -11.13
N SER A 75 -1.53 -16.89 -12.41
CA SER A 75 -2.52 -15.96 -12.89
C SER A 75 -3.74 -16.12 -12.02
N ALA A 76 -4.29 -14.99 -11.56
CA ALA A 76 -5.48 -14.93 -10.72
C ALA A 76 -6.68 -15.74 -11.27
N THR A 77 -6.56 -16.24 -12.51
CA THR A 77 -7.51 -17.06 -13.25
C THR A 77 -7.43 -18.57 -12.99
N GLY A 78 -6.43 -19.11 -12.26
CA GLY A 78 -6.18 -20.57 -12.20
C GLY A 78 -6.19 -21.25 -10.82
N LEU A 79 -6.20 -20.51 -9.71
CA LEU A 79 -6.27 -21.10 -8.36
C LEU A 79 -7.74 -21.21 -7.92
N PRO A 80 -8.22 -22.40 -7.53
CA PRO A 80 -9.59 -22.54 -7.02
C PRO A 80 -9.82 -21.84 -5.68
N ASN A 81 -8.78 -21.32 -5.00
CA ASN A 81 -8.97 -20.59 -3.75
C ASN A 81 -7.84 -19.59 -3.42
N PRO A 82 -8.01 -18.28 -3.69
CA PRO A 82 -7.09 -17.24 -3.18
C PRO A 82 -7.00 -17.18 -1.64
N GLY A 83 -7.88 -17.89 -0.91
CA GLY A 83 -7.96 -17.88 0.54
C GLY A 83 -6.73 -18.38 1.29
N TRP A 84 -6.05 -19.44 0.83
CA TRP A 84 -4.91 -20.02 1.57
C TRP A 84 -3.68 -19.11 1.58
N ARG A 85 -3.46 -18.41 0.47
CA ARG A 85 -2.37 -17.48 0.33
C ARG A 85 -2.54 -16.30 1.29
N HIS A 86 -3.69 -15.64 1.21
CA HIS A 86 -4.01 -14.52 2.09
C HIS A 86 -4.06 -14.92 3.57
N LEU A 87 -4.49 -16.16 3.87
CA LEU A 87 -4.46 -16.70 5.22
C LEU A 87 -3.03 -16.79 5.78
N GLY A 88 -2.06 -17.21 4.97
CA GLY A 88 -0.65 -17.24 5.38
C GLY A 88 -0.13 -15.87 5.80
N ALA A 89 -0.41 -14.83 5.00
CA ALA A 89 -0.06 -13.45 5.32
C ALA A 89 -0.78 -12.97 6.60
N VAL A 90 -2.07 -13.28 6.77
CA VAL A 90 -2.82 -12.95 7.99
C VAL A 90 -2.19 -13.56 9.23
N LEU A 91 -1.88 -14.86 9.19
CA LEU A 91 -1.27 -15.55 10.32
C LEU A 91 0.11 -14.97 10.65
N PHE A 92 0.90 -14.67 9.62
CA PHE A 92 2.19 -14.01 9.76
C PHE A 92 2.07 -12.68 10.51
N TRP A 93 1.24 -11.76 10.02
CA TRP A 93 1.10 -10.44 10.63
C TRP A 93 0.50 -10.49 12.03
N ARG A 94 -0.52 -11.34 12.25
CA ARG A 94 -1.12 -11.48 13.58
C ARG A 94 -0.14 -12.03 14.61
N GLN A 95 0.67 -13.02 14.23
CA GLN A 95 1.66 -13.60 15.13
C GLN A 95 2.79 -12.60 15.44
N LEU A 96 3.25 -11.86 14.43
CA LEU A 96 4.22 -10.78 14.63
C LEU A 96 3.68 -9.77 15.64
N PHE A 97 2.47 -9.26 15.37
CA PHE A 97 1.85 -8.18 16.12
C PHE A 97 1.30 -8.58 17.49
N SER A 98 1.17 -9.87 17.80
CA SER A 98 0.81 -10.31 19.15
C SER A 98 2.00 -10.26 20.12
N MET A 99 3.23 -10.29 19.59
CA MET A 99 4.46 -10.27 20.40
C MET A 99 5.24 -8.96 20.33
N ILE A 100 5.23 -8.27 19.19
CA ILE A 100 5.91 -6.98 19.02
C ILE A 100 4.94 -5.89 18.56
N ASP A 101 5.25 -4.64 18.93
CA ASP A 101 4.49 -3.46 18.49
C ASP A 101 5.44 -2.41 17.87
N PRO A 102 5.90 -2.67 16.63
CA PRO A 102 6.82 -1.78 15.94
C PRO A 102 6.11 -0.48 15.53
N LYS A 103 6.81 0.65 15.66
CA LYS A 103 6.36 1.95 15.15
C LYS A 103 6.45 2.03 13.63
N ARG A 104 7.32 1.22 13.01
CA ARG A 104 7.55 1.20 11.57
C ARG A 104 7.62 -0.22 11.04
N VAL A 105 6.78 -0.55 10.07
CA VAL A 105 6.87 -1.79 9.31
C VAL A 105 7.21 -1.45 7.87
N ALA A 106 8.14 -2.17 7.25
CA ALA A 106 8.42 -2.01 5.82
C ALA A 106 8.44 -3.37 5.12
N ILE A 107 7.93 -3.42 3.90
CA ILE A 107 7.91 -4.60 3.04
C ILE A 107 8.63 -4.24 1.75
N LEU A 108 9.76 -4.88 1.47
CA LEU A 108 10.43 -4.83 0.17
C LEU A 108 10.22 -6.18 -0.52
N ALA A 109 9.44 -6.17 -1.60
CA ALA A 109 9.04 -7.39 -2.29
C ALA A 109 8.73 -7.12 -3.76
N PRO A 110 8.83 -8.11 -4.65
CA PRO A 110 8.24 -8.04 -5.98
C PRO A 110 6.75 -7.68 -5.89
N PRO A 111 6.17 -6.99 -6.89
CA PRO A 111 4.79 -6.50 -6.83
C PRO A 111 3.76 -7.57 -6.41
N GLY A 112 3.82 -8.76 -7.01
CA GLY A 112 2.91 -9.86 -6.67
C GLY A 112 3.08 -10.40 -5.24
N ASP A 113 4.31 -10.44 -4.73
CA ASP A 113 4.60 -10.85 -3.34
C ASP A 113 4.18 -9.75 -2.35
N LEU A 114 4.32 -8.48 -2.72
CA LEU A 114 3.81 -7.36 -1.94
C LEU A 114 2.30 -7.46 -1.79
N ALA A 115 1.57 -7.64 -2.90
CA ALA A 115 0.12 -7.80 -2.90
C ALA A 115 -0.35 -8.99 -2.03
N TYR A 116 0.39 -10.10 -2.11
CA TYR A 116 0.19 -11.26 -1.26
C TYR A 116 0.33 -10.92 0.24
N LEU A 117 1.43 -10.24 0.63
CA LEU A 117 1.68 -9.88 2.02
C LEU A 117 0.68 -8.86 2.56
N THR A 118 0.13 -8.01 1.69
CA THR A 118 -0.84 -6.98 2.06
C THR A 118 -2.30 -7.43 1.90
N ASN A 119 -2.56 -8.64 1.42
CA ASN A 119 -3.90 -9.09 1.04
C ASN A 119 -4.62 -8.10 0.11
N THR A 120 -3.87 -7.49 -0.80
CA THR A 120 -4.41 -6.63 -1.84
C THR A 120 -4.50 -7.41 -3.15
N THR A 121 -5.42 -6.98 -3.99
CA THR A 121 -5.51 -7.37 -5.39
C THR A 121 -4.47 -6.60 -6.21
N MET A 122 -3.97 -7.21 -7.27
CA MET A 122 -3.06 -6.59 -8.21
C MET A 122 -3.43 -7.04 -9.61
N ASP A 123 -3.53 -6.09 -10.53
CA ASP A 123 -3.69 -6.41 -11.93
C ASP A 123 -2.32 -6.70 -12.54
N ASN A 124 -2.10 -7.96 -12.94
CA ASN A 124 -0.87 -8.41 -13.59
C ASN A 124 -1.04 -8.57 -15.11
N SER A 125 -2.16 -8.11 -15.69
CA SER A 125 -2.45 -8.23 -17.12
C SER A 125 -1.34 -7.63 -18.00
N HIS A 126 -0.67 -6.58 -17.49
CA HIS A 126 0.37 -5.83 -18.20
C HIS A 126 1.74 -5.87 -17.52
N GLU A 127 1.96 -6.73 -16.52
CA GLU A 127 3.22 -6.81 -15.74
C GLU A 127 4.47 -6.93 -16.64
N TRP A 128 4.36 -7.62 -17.77
CA TRP A 128 5.44 -7.79 -18.74
C TRP A 128 6.00 -6.48 -19.29
N ALA A 129 5.20 -5.41 -19.33
CA ALA A 129 5.61 -4.08 -19.80
C ALA A 129 6.47 -3.34 -18.78
N PHE A 130 6.36 -3.72 -17.51
CA PHE A 130 7.01 -3.07 -16.35
C PHE A 130 8.22 -3.87 -15.85
N GLY A 131 8.98 -4.47 -16.77
CA GLY A 131 10.07 -5.39 -16.44
C GLY A 131 11.32 -4.78 -15.80
N ASP A 132 11.24 -3.56 -15.27
CA ASP A 132 12.22 -2.90 -14.38
C ASP A 132 11.63 -2.49 -13.02
N MET A 133 10.35 -2.83 -12.74
CA MET A 133 9.67 -2.74 -11.44
C MET A 133 9.90 -4.01 -10.63
N ASP A 134 11.16 -4.26 -10.31
CA ASP A 134 11.60 -5.52 -9.71
C ASP A 134 11.14 -5.70 -8.27
N PHE A 135 11.05 -4.60 -7.54
CA PHE A 135 10.67 -4.54 -6.14
C PHE A 135 9.90 -3.26 -5.87
N HIS A 136 8.85 -3.37 -5.08
CA HIS A 136 8.16 -2.25 -4.47
C HIS A 136 8.52 -2.21 -2.98
N LEU A 137 8.64 -1.01 -2.44
CA LEU A 137 8.77 -0.78 -1.01
C LEU A 137 7.46 -0.15 -0.51
N LEU A 138 6.79 -0.85 0.40
CA LEU A 138 5.65 -0.31 1.14
C LEU A 138 6.02 -0.20 2.61
N GLU A 139 5.83 0.99 3.16
CA GLU A 139 6.13 1.29 4.55
C GLU A 139 4.89 1.81 5.27
N PHE A 140 4.76 1.38 6.52
CA PHE A 140 3.72 1.76 7.45
C PHE A 140 4.39 2.41 8.66
N ARG A 141 3.89 3.55 9.11
CA ARG A 141 4.30 4.17 10.38
C ARG A 141 3.10 4.40 11.27
N ASN A 142 3.31 4.18 12.55
CA ASN A 142 2.42 4.61 13.61
C ASN A 142 3.20 5.50 14.58
N GLU A 143 2.88 6.77 14.57
CA GLU A 143 3.50 7.76 15.46
C GLU A 143 2.88 7.74 16.87
N ASN A 144 1.69 7.16 17.05
CA ASN A 144 0.95 7.07 18.31
C ASN A 144 0.82 5.61 18.81
N ARG A 145 1.73 5.21 19.72
CA ARG A 145 1.71 3.86 20.32
C ARG A 145 0.45 3.56 21.14
N ASP A 146 -0.15 4.58 21.74
CA ASP A 146 -1.23 4.39 22.72
C ASP A 146 -2.56 3.93 22.09
N LEU A 147 -2.67 3.98 20.76
CA LEU A 147 -3.87 3.55 20.03
C LEU A 147 -3.84 2.07 19.63
N ALA A 148 -2.69 1.39 19.73
CA ALA A 148 -2.55 0.01 19.29
C ALA A 148 -2.92 -0.98 20.40
N GLY A 149 -4.10 -1.60 20.28
CA GLY A 149 -4.42 -2.81 21.05
C GLY A 149 -3.60 -4.02 20.57
N SER A 150 -3.10 -4.86 21.48
CA SER A 150 -2.45 -6.11 21.08
C SER A 150 -3.49 -7.09 20.53
N PRO A 151 -3.35 -7.56 19.28
CA PRO A 151 -4.23 -8.55 18.70
C PRO A 151 -4.00 -9.90 19.41
N GLN A 152 -5.09 -10.54 19.81
CA GLN A 152 -5.03 -11.89 20.38
C GLN A 152 -4.40 -12.88 19.36
N PRO A 153 -3.40 -13.70 19.78
CA PRO A 153 -2.86 -14.76 18.94
C PRO A 153 -3.97 -15.75 18.54
N LEU A 154 -3.94 -16.25 17.30
CA LEU A 154 -4.83 -17.34 16.89
C LEU A 154 -4.18 -18.70 17.21
N PRO A 155 -4.88 -19.66 17.84
CA PRO A 155 -4.38 -21.01 17.99
C PRO A 155 -4.23 -21.65 16.60
N TYR A 156 -3.00 -21.85 16.15
CA TYR A 156 -2.65 -22.43 14.84
C TYR A 156 -3.36 -23.77 14.59
N GLY A 157 -3.58 -24.57 15.64
CA GLY A 157 -4.29 -25.85 15.58
C GLY A 157 -5.72 -25.74 15.04
N ASN A 158 -6.45 -24.66 15.35
CA ASN A 158 -7.83 -24.49 14.92
C ASN A 158 -7.96 -24.07 13.44
N VAL A 159 -6.90 -23.51 12.85
CA VAL A 159 -6.89 -23.07 11.45
C VAL A 159 -6.76 -24.26 10.49
N LEU A 160 -6.10 -25.33 10.93
CA LEU A 160 -6.01 -26.59 10.19
C LEU A 160 -7.19 -27.54 10.48
N ASP A 161 -7.88 -27.36 11.60
CA ASP A 161 -8.87 -28.32 12.15
C ASP A 161 -10.34 -27.83 12.09
N GLY A 162 -10.62 -26.55 11.79
CA GLY A 162 -11.97 -25.99 11.98
C GLY A 162 -12.43 -24.93 10.97
N SER A 163 -13.52 -25.27 10.26
CA SER A 163 -14.48 -24.42 9.52
C SER A 163 -13.92 -23.35 8.57
N LEU A 164 -14.10 -23.56 7.26
CA LEU A 164 -13.89 -22.57 6.20
C LEU A 164 -14.53 -21.18 6.48
N LYS A 165 -15.56 -21.11 7.34
CA LYS A 165 -16.23 -19.85 7.71
C LYS A 165 -15.38 -18.96 8.62
N ASP A 166 -14.61 -19.54 9.55
CA ASP A 166 -13.73 -18.77 10.43
C ASP A 166 -12.48 -18.33 9.67
N ILE A 167 -11.94 -19.21 8.83
CA ILE A 167 -10.82 -18.93 7.91
C ILE A 167 -11.16 -17.78 6.95
N ALA A 168 -12.37 -17.78 6.40
CA ALA A 168 -12.86 -16.73 5.51
C ALA A 168 -13.14 -15.40 6.22
N ALA A 169 -13.30 -15.39 7.55
CA ALA A 169 -13.40 -14.15 8.34
C ALA A 169 -12.01 -13.57 8.61
N TYR A 170 -11.02 -14.41 8.91
CA TYR A 170 -9.64 -13.98 9.16
C TYR A 170 -8.91 -13.54 7.90
N SER A 171 -9.15 -14.18 6.75
CA SER A 171 -8.59 -13.77 5.45
C SER A 171 -8.96 -12.35 5.02
N ARG A 172 -9.91 -11.71 5.73
CA ARG A 172 -10.35 -10.32 5.53
C ARG A 172 -9.50 -9.29 6.25
N THR A 173 -8.53 -9.73 7.06
CA THR A 173 -7.62 -8.84 7.77
C THR A 173 -6.38 -8.58 6.90
N SER A 174 -6.10 -7.30 6.62
CA SER A 174 -4.89 -6.86 5.93
C SER A 174 -3.95 -6.20 6.93
N VAL A 175 -2.65 -6.30 6.71
CA VAL A 175 -1.65 -5.51 7.44
C VAL A 175 -1.99 -4.01 7.40
N LEU A 176 -2.57 -3.54 6.29
CA LEU A 176 -3.04 -2.16 6.08
C LEU A 176 -4.04 -1.70 7.15
N CYS A 177 -4.81 -2.62 7.72
CA CYS A 177 -5.84 -2.32 8.72
C CYS A 177 -5.58 -3.01 10.07
N SER A 178 -4.42 -3.67 10.24
CA SER A 178 -4.10 -4.44 11.46
C SER A 178 -3.61 -3.57 12.62
N ARG A 179 -3.30 -2.30 12.34
CA ARG A 179 -2.80 -1.30 13.28
C ARG A 179 -3.31 0.09 12.89
N PRO A 180 -3.35 1.05 13.83
CA PRO A 180 -3.71 2.42 13.56
C PRO A 180 -2.55 3.16 12.88
N TRP A 181 -2.18 2.74 11.67
CA TRP A 181 -1.13 3.42 10.91
C TRP A 181 -1.55 4.88 10.66
N THR A 182 -0.61 5.79 10.89
CA THR A 182 -0.80 7.23 10.68
C THR A 182 -0.23 7.69 9.34
N HIS A 183 0.78 6.97 8.84
CA HIS A 183 1.46 7.27 7.59
C HIS A 183 1.76 6.02 6.77
N LEU A 184 1.62 6.15 5.45
CA LEU A 184 1.97 5.13 4.46
C LEU A 184 2.98 5.73 3.47
N ALA A 185 4.03 4.98 3.12
CA ALA A 185 4.92 5.36 2.03
C ALA A 185 5.04 4.22 1.01
N LEU A 186 4.79 4.51 -0.26
CA LEU A 186 4.86 3.56 -1.36
C LEU A 186 5.92 4.01 -2.37
N ASN A 187 6.90 3.17 -2.63
CA ASN A 187 7.86 3.32 -3.71
C ASN A 187 7.70 2.16 -4.70
N GLU A 188 7.33 2.47 -5.94
CA GLU A 188 7.05 1.47 -6.98
C GLU A 188 8.21 1.29 -7.97
N GLY A 189 9.32 2.00 -7.76
CA GLY A 189 10.44 1.94 -8.70
C GLY A 189 10.14 2.70 -9.98
N SER A 190 10.45 2.13 -11.15
CA SER A 190 10.52 2.85 -12.43
C SER A 190 9.53 2.33 -13.45
N PHE A 191 8.86 3.25 -14.13
CA PHE A 191 7.93 2.98 -15.22
C PHE A 191 8.62 3.16 -16.58
N LEU A 192 9.90 3.54 -16.64
CA LEU A 192 10.60 3.86 -17.89
C LEU A 192 10.43 2.79 -18.97
N LYS A 193 10.50 1.52 -18.60
CA LYS A 193 10.44 0.43 -19.57
C LYS A 193 9.08 0.32 -20.26
N SER A 194 7.98 0.70 -19.59
CA SER A 194 6.64 0.61 -20.18
C SER A 194 6.44 1.61 -21.31
N TYR A 195 7.09 2.77 -21.28
CA TYR A 195 7.08 3.76 -22.38
C TYR A 195 7.69 3.22 -23.67
N GLY A 196 8.54 2.19 -23.60
CA GLY A 196 9.08 1.53 -24.79
C GLY A 196 8.12 0.54 -25.45
N THR A 197 6.90 0.39 -24.93
CA THR A 197 5.88 -0.54 -25.44
C THR A 197 4.83 0.19 -26.29
N TYR A 198 4.29 -0.52 -27.28
CA TYR A 198 3.20 0.02 -28.11
C TYR A 198 1.92 0.18 -27.26
N GLU A 199 1.23 1.31 -27.44
CA GLU A 199 0.05 1.71 -26.66
C GLU A 199 0.32 1.67 -25.15
N TYR A 200 1.45 2.26 -24.72
CA TYR A 200 1.84 2.28 -23.31
C TYR A 200 0.74 2.86 -22.41
N PHE A 201 -0.02 3.84 -22.91
CA PHE A 201 -1.10 4.53 -22.19
C PHE A 201 -2.30 3.61 -21.86
N GLU A 202 -2.43 2.44 -22.50
CA GLU A 202 -3.47 1.44 -22.17
C GLU A 202 -3.00 0.43 -21.11
N ARG A 203 -1.74 0.50 -20.68
CA ARG A 203 -1.14 -0.46 -19.74
C ARG A 203 -1.36 0.00 -18.30
N GLY A 204 -1.73 -0.92 -17.43
CA GLY A 204 -1.81 -0.71 -15.98
C GLY A 204 -0.57 -1.25 -15.28
N ALA A 205 0.07 -0.45 -14.43
CA ALA A 205 1.22 -0.90 -13.64
C ALA A 205 0.79 -1.91 -12.55
N PRO A 206 1.62 -2.93 -12.26
CA PRO A 206 1.34 -3.86 -11.17
C PRO A 206 1.48 -3.13 -9.84
N SER A 207 0.37 -2.70 -9.25
CA SER A 207 0.38 -1.79 -8.11
C SER A 207 -0.64 -2.15 -7.03
N VAL A 208 -0.28 -1.86 -5.79
CA VAL A 208 -1.18 -1.93 -4.62
C VAL A 208 -1.90 -0.61 -4.36
N ILE A 209 -1.58 0.46 -5.10
CA ILE A 209 -2.08 1.81 -4.86
C ILE A 209 -3.60 1.90 -4.97
N HIS A 210 -4.20 1.18 -5.92
CA HIS A 210 -5.66 1.17 -6.10
C HIS A 210 -6.38 0.62 -4.88
N ASP A 211 -5.83 -0.40 -4.23
CA ASP A 211 -6.40 -0.96 -3.01
C ASP A 211 -6.15 -0.07 -1.79
N ILE A 212 -5.00 0.59 -1.70
CA ILE A 212 -4.74 1.61 -0.68
C ILE A 212 -5.76 2.75 -0.81
N THR A 213 -5.93 3.28 -2.03
CA THR A 213 -6.93 4.31 -2.35
C THR A 213 -8.33 3.86 -1.97
N ARG A 214 -8.71 2.63 -2.31
CA ARG A 214 -10.01 2.05 -1.94
C ARG A 214 -10.17 2.01 -0.42
N LEU A 215 -9.18 1.50 0.32
CA LEU A 215 -9.26 1.37 1.79
C LEU A 215 -9.27 2.71 2.53
N LEU A 216 -8.68 3.77 1.97
CA LEU A 216 -8.80 5.14 2.48
C LEU A 216 -10.17 5.75 2.18
N ALA A 217 -10.62 5.64 0.93
CA ALA A 217 -11.85 6.27 0.44
C ALA A 217 -13.13 5.68 1.07
N HIS A 218 -13.10 4.43 1.54
CA HIS A 218 -14.26 3.75 2.13
C HIS A 218 -14.53 4.13 3.60
N TYR A 219 -13.98 5.25 4.08
CA TYR A 219 -14.37 5.85 5.35
C TYR A 219 -15.81 6.40 5.27
N GLY A 220 -16.82 5.56 5.58
CA GLY A 220 -18.18 6.01 5.90
C GLY A 220 -19.27 5.91 4.82
N SER A 221 -19.07 5.22 3.69
CA SER A 221 -20.13 5.02 2.67
C SER A 221 -20.69 3.58 2.67
N PRO A 222 -22.02 3.37 2.75
CA PRO A 222 -22.63 2.08 2.48
C PRO A 222 -22.58 1.79 0.97
N PHE A 223 -21.99 0.65 0.61
CA PHE A 223 -21.79 0.24 -0.78
C PHE A 223 -23.09 0.17 -1.60
N PRO A 224 -23.10 0.60 -2.88
CA PRO A 224 -24.12 0.19 -3.83
C PRO A 224 -23.97 -1.31 -4.08
N ASN A 225 -25.03 -2.07 -3.84
CA ASN A 225 -25.13 -3.47 -4.21
C ASN A 225 -25.01 -3.59 -5.73
N ASP A 226 -23.83 -3.91 -6.27
CA ASP A 226 -23.70 -4.25 -7.68
C ASP A 226 -23.03 -5.62 -7.88
N SER A 227 -23.92 -6.60 -8.11
CA SER A 227 -23.89 -7.74 -9.04
C SER A 227 -22.69 -8.68 -9.19
N LEU A 228 -21.48 -8.35 -8.72
CA LEU A 228 -20.36 -9.27 -8.59
C LEU A 228 -20.18 -9.53 -7.09
N GLY A 229 -20.35 -10.79 -6.67
CA GLY A 229 -20.41 -11.17 -5.25
C GLY A 229 -19.33 -10.54 -4.36
N PRO A 230 -19.59 -10.41 -3.05
CA PRO A 230 -18.80 -9.58 -2.14
C PRO A 230 -17.30 -9.92 -2.17
N GLN A 231 -16.49 -8.97 -2.64
CA GLN A 231 -15.04 -9.01 -2.53
C GLN A 231 -14.61 -8.87 -1.03
N PRO A 232 -13.59 -9.59 -0.54
CA PRO A 232 -13.46 -9.87 0.91
C PRO A 232 -12.92 -8.74 1.79
N CYS A 233 -12.40 -7.66 1.21
CA CYS A 233 -11.84 -6.48 1.89
C CYS A 233 -12.90 -5.41 2.26
N MET A 234 -14.18 -5.72 2.05
CA MET A 234 -15.32 -4.77 2.05
C MET A 234 -15.75 -4.19 3.42
N GLN A 235 -15.01 -4.42 4.51
CA GLN A 235 -15.29 -3.80 5.83
C GLN A 235 -14.05 -3.14 6.46
N ALA A 236 -12.90 -3.21 5.80
CA ALA A 236 -11.66 -2.69 6.33
C ALA A 236 -11.48 -1.23 5.87
N SER A 237 -11.18 -0.32 6.80
CA SER A 237 -10.81 1.07 6.52
C SER A 237 -9.51 1.42 7.21
N MET A 238 -8.85 2.48 6.74
CA MET A 238 -7.62 3.01 7.33
C MET A 238 -7.89 4.40 7.94
N PRO A 239 -8.68 4.48 9.03
CA PRO A 239 -9.24 5.75 9.51
C PRO A 239 -8.20 6.69 10.14
N PHE A 240 -7.03 6.15 10.50
CA PHE A 240 -5.95 6.90 11.13
C PHE A 240 -4.89 7.40 10.14
N VAL A 241 -4.89 6.90 8.90
CA VAL A 241 -3.90 7.31 7.91
C VAL A 241 -4.25 8.71 7.43
N HIS A 242 -3.35 9.65 7.68
CA HIS A 242 -3.50 11.04 7.29
C HIS A 242 -2.27 11.58 6.55
N SER A 243 -1.22 10.79 6.37
CA SER A 243 -0.03 11.19 5.61
C SER A 243 0.34 10.10 4.62
N PHE A 244 0.59 10.48 3.36
CA PHE A 244 0.97 9.55 2.29
C PHE A 244 2.20 10.06 1.53
N THR A 245 3.20 9.21 1.39
CA THR A 245 4.34 9.45 0.50
C THR A 245 4.30 8.50 -0.67
N TYR A 246 4.43 9.03 -1.88
CA TYR A 246 4.52 8.25 -3.11
C TYR A 246 5.82 8.54 -3.84
N THR A 247 6.48 7.48 -4.29
CA THR A 247 7.65 7.57 -5.16
C THR A 247 7.49 6.60 -6.33
N GLY A 248 7.58 7.12 -7.53
CA GLY A 248 7.64 6.32 -8.76
C GLY A 248 8.44 7.10 -9.78
N ILE A 249 9.30 6.48 -10.57
CA ILE A 249 10.07 7.18 -11.60
C ILE A 249 9.23 7.16 -12.89
N PHE A 250 8.81 8.34 -13.33
CA PHE A 250 7.90 8.58 -14.46
C PHE A 250 6.60 7.76 -14.41
N PRO A 251 5.83 7.81 -13.31
CA PRO A 251 4.53 7.16 -13.30
C PRO A 251 3.64 7.78 -14.39
N PHE A 252 2.74 6.99 -14.96
CA PHE A 252 1.69 7.53 -15.81
C PHE A 252 0.82 8.50 -15.00
N ALA A 253 0.37 9.61 -15.60
CA ALA A 253 -0.42 10.62 -14.90
C ALA A 253 -1.71 10.05 -14.31
N ASN A 254 -2.36 9.14 -15.05
CA ASN A 254 -3.55 8.41 -14.57
C ASN A 254 -3.27 7.51 -13.36
N HIS A 255 -2.05 6.99 -13.23
CA HIS A 255 -1.60 6.13 -12.14
C HIS A 255 -1.27 6.95 -10.90
N ALA A 256 -0.69 8.14 -11.10
CA ALA A 256 -0.41 9.13 -10.08
C ALA A 256 -1.61 10.06 -9.77
N ASN A 257 -2.83 9.68 -10.16
CA ASN A 257 -4.04 10.42 -9.78
C ASN A 257 -4.46 10.06 -8.34
N PHE A 258 -4.34 11.03 -7.44
CA PHE A 258 -4.65 10.88 -6.02
C PHE A 258 -6.01 11.45 -5.60
N ASP A 259 -6.87 11.90 -6.52
CA ASP A 259 -8.10 12.64 -6.24
C ASP A 259 -9.01 11.98 -5.20
N LYS A 260 -9.03 10.64 -5.19
CA LYS A 260 -9.82 9.82 -4.25
C LYS A 260 -9.18 9.68 -2.86
N MET A 261 -7.86 9.86 -2.76
CA MET A 261 -7.11 9.82 -1.50
C MET A 261 -7.10 11.19 -0.82
N LEU A 262 -6.98 12.27 -1.59
CA LEU A 262 -6.83 13.65 -1.10
C LEU A 262 -7.87 14.07 -0.03
N PRO A 263 -9.17 13.69 -0.08
CA PRO A 263 -10.12 14.04 0.97
C PRO A 263 -9.78 13.50 2.35
N HIS A 264 -8.97 12.45 2.43
CA HIS A 264 -8.67 11.70 3.65
C HIS A 264 -7.29 12.04 4.23
N LEU A 265 -6.44 12.71 3.45
CA LEU A 265 -5.07 13.04 3.83
C LEU A 265 -4.96 14.46 4.38
N GLU A 266 -4.02 14.63 5.30
CA GLU A 266 -3.50 15.92 5.76
C GLU A 266 -2.17 16.28 5.07
N GLU A 267 -1.39 15.28 4.66
CA GLU A 267 -0.11 15.46 3.99
C GLU A 267 0.03 14.50 2.80
N LEU A 268 0.51 15.03 1.68
CA LEU A 268 0.91 14.27 0.49
C LEU A 268 2.34 14.66 0.09
N ASP A 269 3.20 13.67 -0.10
CA ASP A 269 4.57 13.86 -0.62
C ASP A 269 4.76 12.99 -1.87
N CYS A 270 5.13 13.61 -2.99
CA CYS A 270 5.27 12.94 -4.28
C CYS A 270 6.63 13.20 -4.91
N ARG A 271 7.28 12.12 -5.36
CA ARG A 271 8.49 12.17 -6.19
C ARG A 271 8.30 11.34 -7.46
N PHE A 272 8.38 11.99 -8.60
CA PHE A 272 8.16 11.43 -9.94
C PHE A 272 9.42 11.39 -10.81
N ALA A 273 10.36 12.30 -10.58
CA ALA A 273 11.59 12.37 -11.35
C ALA A 273 12.61 11.35 -10.84
N PRO A 274 13.49 10.84 -11.72
CA PRO A 274 14.65 10.07 -11.30
C PRO A 274 15.61 10.94 -10.48
N ASP A 275 16.26 10.33 -9.50
CA ASP A 275 17.36 11.00 -8.78
C ASP A 275 18.47 11.35 -9.81
N PRO A 276 18.92 12.62 -9.89
CA PRO A 276 20.00 13.03 -10.79
C PRO A 276 21.28 12.20 -10.63
N GLY A 277 21.55 11.68 -9.44
CA GLY A 277 22.72 10.83 -9.17
C GLY A 277 22.56 9.36 -9.57
N SER A 278 21.36 8.92 -9.97
CA SER A 278 21.07 7.50 -10.23
C SER A 278 21.63 6.97 -11.55
N GLY A 279 21.89 7.84 -12.54
CA GLY A 279 22.29 7.44 -13.89
C GLY A 279 21.25 6.62 -14.66
N ILE A 280 20.01 6.54 -14.18
CA ILE A 280 18.97 5.69 -14.77
C ILE A 280 18.62 6.09 -16.22
N LEU A 281 18.71 7.38 -16.53
CA LEU A 281 18.47 7.91 -17.88
C LEU A 281 19.62 7.61 -18.86
N ASP A 282 20.82 7.34 -18.35
CA ASP A 282 21.98 6.95 -19.15
C ASP A 282 22.02 5.43 -19.40
N ASP A 283 21.28 4.65 -18.62
CA ASP A 283 21.17 3.21 -18.77
C ASP A 283 20.25 2.85 -19.94
N ARG A 284 20.87 2.56 -21.08
CA ARG A 284 20.20 2.13 -22.31
C ARG A 284 19.31 0.89 -22.13
N GLN A 285 19.62 0.00 -21.18
CA GLN A 285 18.78 -1.18 -20.94
C GLN A 285 17.49 -0.82 -20.22
N ARG A 286 17.51 0.20 -19.36
CA ARG A 286 16.33 0.67 -18.61
C ARG A 286 15.47 1.62 -19.43
N VAL A 287 16.09 2.56 -20.15
CA VAL A 287 15.37 3.46 -21.07
C VAL A 287 14.79 2.68 -22.25
N GLY A 288 15.55 1.71 -22.80
CA GLY A 288 15.07 0.86 -23.89
C GLY A 288 14.65 1.68 -25.12
N ARG A 289 13.35 1.65 -25.45
CA ARG A 289 12.74 2.38 -26.57
C ARG A 289 11.86 3.55 -26.12
N ALA A 290 11.89 3.89 -24.83
CA ALA A 290 11.08 4.97 -24.30
C ALA A 290 11.43 6.30 -24.96
N GLU A 291 10.40 7.06 -25.36
CA GLU A 291 10.54 8.44 -25.76
C GLU A 291 10.56 9.30 -24.49
N LEU A 292 11.74 9.85 -24.14
CA LEU A 292 11.90 10.59 -22.88
C LEU A 292 11.00 11.83 -22.82
N GLN A 293 10.65 12.41 -23.97
CA GLN A 293 9.71 13.52 -24.03
C GLN A 293 8.33 13.14 -23.46
N ASP A 294 7.83 11.94 -23.80
CA ASP A 294 6.57 11.42 -23.26
C ASP A 294 6.67 11.17 -21.76
N CYS A 295 7.82 10.66 -21.28
CA CYS A 295 8.07 10.44 -19.86
C CYS A 295 7.96 11.76 -19.06
N TRP A 296 8.63 12.81 -19.53
CA TRP A 296 8.56 14.14 -18.90
C TRP A 296 7.16 14.76 -19.01
N GLN A 297 6.48 14.58 -20.14
CA GLN A 297 5.12 15.08 -20.33
C GLN A 297 4.13 14.45 -19.35
N GLU A 298 4.19 13.13 -19.15
CA GLU A 298 3.38 12.43 -18.15
C GLU A 298 3.68 12.92 -16.72
N LEU A 299 4.96 13.15 -16.39
CA LEU A 299 5.36 13.70 -15.09
C LEU A 299 4.74 15.07 -14.84
N PHE A 300 4.83 15.99 -15.80
CA PHE A 300 4.22 17.32 -15.68
C PHE A 300 2.69 17.24 -15.62
N THR A 301 2.10 16.33 -16.39
CA THR A 301 0.64 16.09 -16.36
C THR A 301 0.20 15.58 -14.99
N ALA A 302 0.95 14.67 -14.37
CA ALA A 302 0.67 14.18 -13.02
C ALA A 302 0.70 15.31 -11.97
N TYR A 303 1.71 16.19 -12.02
CA TYR A 303 1.76 17.35 -11.12
C TYR A 303 0.66 18.37 -11.41
N GLN A 304 0.32 18.58 -12.69
CA GLN A 304 -0.78 19.46 -13.09
C GLN A 304 -2.13 18.94 -12.58
N ASP A 305 -2.36 17.63 -12.62
CA ASP A 305 -3.57 16.99 -12.08
C ASP A 305 -3.66 17.20 -10.57
N ILE A 306 -2.55 17.03 -9.84
CA ILE A 306 -2.47 17.32 -8.41
C ILE A 306 -2.81 18.80 -8.15
N CYS A 307 -2.16 19.75 -8.85
CA CYS A 307 -2.45 21.17 -8.71
C CYS A 307 -3.93 21.48 -8.94
N SER A 308 -4.49 20.97 -10.03
CA SER A 308 -5.89 21.17 -10.40
C SER A 308 -6.85 20.63 -9.33
N ALA A 309 -6.47 19.55 -8.64
CA ALA A 309 -7.22 18.99 -7.53
C ALA A 309 -7.10 19.85 -6.25
N LEU A 310 -6.00 20.57 -6.08
CA LEU A 310 -5.76 21.46 -4.93
C LEU A 310 -6.33 22.88 -5.13
N GLU A 311 -6.57 23.31 -6.37
CA GLU A 311 -7.11 24.62 -6.70
C GLU A 311 -8.55 24.84 -6.17
N THR A 312 -8.76 26.01 -5.55
CA THR A 312 -10.02 26.40 -4.91
C THR A 312 -11.14 26.54 -5.95
N GLY A 313 -12.02 25.54 -6.06
CA GLY A 313 -13.20 25.60 -6.92
C GLY A 313 -13.84 24.26 -7.26
N ARG A 314 -13.08 23.16 -7.19
CA ARG A 314 -13.59 21.79 -7.42
C ARG A 314 -13.58 20.95 -6.14
N GLY A 315 -14.24 21.41 -5.08
CA GLY A 315 -14.41 20.64 -3.85
C GLY A 315 -13.11 20.53 -3.03
N ALA A 316 -12.57 21.68 -2.64
CA ALA A 316 -11.35 21.81 -1.83
C ALA A 316 -11.31 20.77 -0.71
N TYR A 317 -10.33 19.86 -0.75
CA TYR A 317 -10.15 18.81 0.25
C TYR A 317 -9.80 19.46 1.59
N PRO A 318 -10.73 19.64 2.54
CA PRO A 318 -10.53 20.53 3.69
C PRO A 318 -9.46 20.01 4.66
N ARG A 319 -9.15 18.71 4.58
CA ARG A 319 -8.18 18.04 5.44
C ARG A 319 -6.74 18.21 4.99
N LEU A 320 -6.48 18.33 3.69
CA LEU A 320 -5.12 18.42 3.18
C LEU A 320 -4.51 19.77 3.54
N LYS A 321 -3.46 19.74 4.35
CA LYS A 321 -2.76 20.92 4.88
C LYS A 321 -1.41 21.12 4.21
N LYS A 322 -0.80 20.05 3.72
CA LYS A 322 0.57 20.05 3.21
C LYS A 322 0.70 19.20 1.96
N PHE A 323 1.34 19.76 0.94
CA PHE A 323 1.75 19.06 -0.27
C PHE A 323 3.24 19.27 -0.50
N ILE A 324 3.97 18.20 -0.82
CA ILE A 324 5.40 18.22 -1.08
C ILE A 324 5.67 17.68 -2.49
N CYS A 325 6.24 18.52 -3.34
CA CYS A 325 6.88 18.12 -4.59
C CYS A 325 8.35 17.77 -4.29
N GLY A 326 8.66 16.49 -4.23
CA GLY A 326 10.01 15.98 -3.99
C GLY A 326 10.99 16.24 -5.13
N ASP A 327 10.52 16.75 -6.27
CA ASP A 327 11.28 17.01 -7.50
C ASP A 327 11.62 18.49 -7.71
N SER A 328 11.14 19.39 -6.85
CA SER A 328 11.33 20.85 -6.97
C SER A 328 12.80 21.30 -7.08
N ARG A 329 13.74 20.46 -6.61
CA ARG A 329 15.18 20.75 -6.58
C ARG A 329 15.95 20.11 -7.74
N VAL A 330 15.26 19.44 -8.66
CA VAL A 330 15.88 18.82 -9.84
C VAL A 330 16.16 19.92 -10.87
N THR A 331 17.44 20.25 -11.07
CA THR A 331 17.89 21.40 -11.90
C THR A 331 17.35 21.41 -13.33
N GLY A 332 17.01 20.26 -13.90
CA GLY A 332 16.51 20.17 -15.27
C GLY A 332 15.01 20.46 -15.46
N ILE A 333 14.25 20.51 -14.36
CA ILE A 333 12.77 20.69 -14.40
C ILE A 333 12.27 21.68 -13.34
N SER A 334 13.16 22.25 -12.51
CA SER A 334 12.79 23.13 -11.40
C SER A 334 11.99 24.34 -11.87
N ASP A 335 12.42 24.97 -12.95
CA ASP A 335 11.80 26.19 -13.48
C ASP A 335 10.40 25.90 -14.05
N ASP A 336 10.25 24.77 -14.74
CA ASP A 336 8.96 24.31 -15.27
C ASP A 336 7.98 23.97 -14.12
N LEU A 337 8.47 23.32 -13.06
CA LEU A 337 7.69 23.03 -11.87
C LEU A 337 7.30 24.31 -11.11
N GLU A 338 8.21 25.27 -10.96
CA GLU A 338 7.91 26.58 -10.34
C GLU A 338 6.79 27.30 -11.10
N HIS A 339 6.87 27.32 -12.44
CA HIS A 339 5.81 27.87 -13.28
C HIS A 339 4.48 27.11 -13.13
N LEU A 340 4.53 25.78 -13.04
CA LEU A 340 3.35 24.93 -12.86
C LEU A 340 2.67 25.16 -11.50
N PHE A 341 3.45 25.38 -10.43
CA PHE A 341 2.92 25.58 -9.08
C PHE A 341 2.56 27.04 -8.76
N THR A 342 3.01 28.00 -9.57
CA THR A 342 2.70 29.43 -9.37
C THR A 342 1.19 29.72 -9.21
N PRO A 343 0.28 29.12 -10.00
CA PRO A 343 -1.17 29.31 -9.85
C PRO A 343 -1.73 28.80 -8.50
N LEU A 344 -1.06 27.82 -7.88
CA LEU A 344 -1.48 27.27 -6.60
C LEU A 344 -1.26 28.26 -5.45
N CYS A 345 -0.22 29.11 -5.53
CA CYS A 345 0.32 29.89 -4.41
C CYS A 345 -0.53 31.05 -3.88
N LEU A 346 -1.78 31.24 -4.33
CA LEU A 346 -2.78 32.15 -3.75
C LEU A 346 -4.20 31.75 -4.22
N PRO A 347 -5.27 31.91 -3.43
CA PRO A 347 -5.31 32.54 -2.10
C PRO A 347 -5.14 31.57 -0.92
N GLU A 348 -5.32 30.26 -1.11
CA GLU A 348 -5.41 29.29 -0.01
C GLU A 348 -4.11 28.56 0.31
N TRP A 349 -3.16 28.50 -0.62
CA TRP A 349 -1.88 27.80 -0.44
C TRP A 349 -0.72 28.78 -0.54
N ALA A 350 0.40 28.45 0.08
CA ALA A 350 1.67 29.13 -0.11
C ALA A 350 2.83 28.15 -0.06
N GLU A 351 3.82 28.40 -0.91
CA GLU A 351 5.11 27.72 -0.84
C GLU A 351 5.94 28.29 0.33
N LEU A 352 6.22 27.48 1.35
CA LEU A 352 7.04 27.91 2.50
C LEU A 352 8.51 27.55 2.35
N LYS A 353 8.81 26.50 1.58
CA LYS A 353 10.14 26.08 1.16
C LYS A 353 10.04 25.55 -0.28
N PRO A 354 11.14 25.51 -1.05
CA PRO A 354 11.11 24.97 -2.41
C PRO A 354 10.42 23.60 -2.51
N GLY A 355 9.29 23.54 -3.21
CA GLY A 355 8.42 22.37 -3.37
C GLY A 355 7.54 22.01 -2.18
N GLU A 356 7.48 22.82 -1.11
CA GLU A 356 6.71 22.55 0.10
C GLU A 356 5.55 23.56 0.23
N PHE A 357 4.35 23.13 -0.14
CA PHE A 357 3.14 23.94 -0.18
C PHE A 357 2.28 23.69 1.06
N HIS A 358 1.90 24.75 1.74
CA HIS A 358 1.08 24.71 2.94
C HIS A 358 -0.22 25.49 2.73
N ARG A 359 -1.31 24.94 3.24
CA ARG A 359 -2.59 25.65 3.25
C ARG A 359 -2.61 26.72 4.33
N LEU A 360 -2.95 27.95 3.94
CA LEU A 360 -3.01 29.14 4.79
C LEU A 360 -4.32 29.28 5.57
N VAL A 361 -5.43 28.78 5.04
CA VAL A 361 -6.78 28.92 5.64
C VAL A 361 -7.21 27.60 6.27
N SER A 362 -7.48 27.62 7.58
CA SER A 362 -8.17 26.51 8.25
C SER A 362 -9.60 26.44 7.72
N PRO A 363 -10.17 25.25 7.42
CA PRO A 363 -11.53 25.14 6.92
C PRO A 363 -12.47 25.84 7.89
N SER A 364 -13.05 26.97 7.47
CA SER A 364 -14.03 27.72 8.24
C SER A 364 -15.18 26.77 8.56
N SER A 365 -15.53 26.67 9.84
CA SER A 365 -16.76 26.03 10.31
C SER A 365 -17.96 26.43 9.45
N PRO A 366 -18.90 25.51 9.16
CA PRO A 366 -20.05 25.82 8.31
C PRO A 366 -20.78 27.05 8.86
N PRO A 367 -21.27 27.95 7.99
CA PRO A 367 -21.98 29.14 8.43
C PRO A 367 -23.18 28.70 9.27
N GLU A 368 -23.32 29.27 10.47
CA GLU A 368 -24.52 29.09 11.29
C GLU A 368 -25.75 29.37 10.43
N PRO A 369 -26.80 28.53 10.50
CA PRO A 369 -28.01 28.80 9.77
C PRO A 369 -28.56 30.14 10.24
N SER A 370 -28.57 31.12 9.35
CA SER A 370 -29.19 32.41 9.61
C SER A 370 -30.64 32.15 10.00
N HIS A 371 -30.98 32.53 11.23
CA HIS A 371 -32.35 32.58 11.70
C HIS A 371 -33.15 33.42 10.72
N ARG A 372 -33.92 32.74 9.86
CA ARG A 372 -34.90 33.35 9.00
C ARG A 372 -36.01 33.84 9.92
N TRP A 373 -36.09 35.16 10.06
CA TRP A 373 -37.22 35.84 10.66
C TRP A 373 -38.47 35.41 9.90
N THR A 374 -39.37 34.69 10.57
CA THR A 374 -40.75 34.57 10.14
C THR A 374 -41.44 35.85 10.55
N ASP A 375 -41.63 36.75 9.59
CA ASP A 375 -42.62 37.81 9.71
C ASP A 375 -44.00 37.13 9.68
N ASP A 376 -44.60 37.02 10.87
CA ASP A 376 -46.05 36.93 11.01
C ASP A 376 -46.63 38.29 10.65
N GLU A 377 -47.12 38.44 9.41
CA GLU A 377 -48.11 39.47 9.09
C GLU A 377 -49.37 38.83 8.50
N ASN A 378 -50.46 39.13 9.21
CA ASN A 378 -51.86 38.87 8.91
C ASN A 378 -52.25 39.23 7.47
N GLU A 379 -53.04 38.36 6.83
CA GLU A 379 -54.42 38.64 6.38
C GLU A 379 -55.18 37.36 6.01
#